data_AF-A9A4R2-F1
#
_entry.id   AF-A9A4R2-F1
#
_cell.length_a   1.000
_cell.length_b   1.000
_cell.length_c   1.000
_cell.angle_alpha   90.00
_cell.angle_beta   90.00
_cell.angle_gamma   90.00
#
_symmetry.space_group_name_H-M   'P 1'
#
loop_
_entity.id
_entity.type
_entity.pdbx_description
1 polymer ?
#
loop_
_entity_poly.entity_id
_entity_poly.type
_entity_poly.pdbx_seq_one_letter_code
_entity_poly.pdbx_strand_id
1 'polypeptide(L)'
;MAQVLEKKGGPYPKNKKIKRQNEVFRLHFDLGYSAVKISEMMNVNRNTVNGDIHYWYGILSKEWESYDIEAWHMKQVHRLESQRTRLFQELEKTTETTVKLSIERMILDIDIKMTNFVSKSVYTQDWLRDRSVAWINKWAKENNSKYRLLDANAAWYTSEEITEKVRKLIHDGKIEKRGKI
;
A
#
# COMPACT_ATOMS: atom_id res chain seq x y z
N MET A 1 7.85 -4.63 -35.25
CA MET A 1 9.06 -5.45 -34.99
C MET A 1 9.80 -4.85 -33.79
N ALA A 2 9.77 -5.50 -32.63
CA ALA A 2 10.43 -5.00 -31.43
C ALA A 2 11.96 -5.23 -31.53
N GLN A 3 12.75 -4.15 -31.48
CA GLN A 3 14.21 -4.21 -31.56
C GLN A 3 14.80 -4.88 -30.31
N VAL A 4 15.57 -5.93 -30.56
CA VAL A 4 16.30 -6.73 -29.57
C VAL A 4 17.27 -5.84 -28.78
N LEU A 5 17.01 -5.65 -27.49
CA LEU A 5 17.92 -4.97 -26.55
C LEU A 5 18.82 -6.01 -25.87
N GLU A 6 19.84 -6.53 -26.56
CA GLU A 6 20.78 -7.41 -25.88
C GLU A 6 21.79 -6.64 -25.01
N LYS A 7 21.72 -6.86 -23.69
CA LYS A 7 22.92 -7.20 -22.90
C LYS A 7 22.62 -7.90 -21.56
N LYS A 8 23.31 -9.01 -21.32
CA LYS A 8 23.28 -9.83 -20.08
C LYS A 8 24.53 -9.61 -19.20
N GLY A 9 24.96 -8.35 -19.00
CA GLY A 9 26.05 -8.01 -18.07
C GLY A 9 26.68 -6.62 -18.27
N GLY A 10 27.01 -5.96 -17.16
CA GLY A 10 27.62 -4.62 -17.09
C GLY A 10 26.62 -3.44 -17.21
N PRO A 11 27.04 -2.20 -16.91
CA PRO A 11 26.18 -1.01 -16.99
C PRO A 11 25.66 -0.77 -18.41
N TYR A 12 24.38 -0.44 -18.54
CA TYR A 12 23.79 -0.05 -19.83
C TYR A 12 24.23 1.37 -20.22
N PRO A 13 24.55 1.63 -21.50
CA PRO A 13 24.73 2.99 -22.01
C PRO A 13 23.49 3.85 -21.74
N LYS A 14 23.67 5.14 -21.42
CA LYS A 14 22.56 6.07 -21.06
C LYS A 14 21.38 5.98 -22.04
N ASN A 15 21.64 6.01 -23.35
CA ASN A 15 20.60 5.97 -24.37
C ASN A 15 19.81 4.65 -24.38
N LYS A 16 20.48 3.50 -24.17
CA LYS A 16 19.82 2.19 -24.08
C LYS A 16 19.03 2.04 -22.78
N LYS A 17 19.53 2.63 -21.68
CA LYS A 17 18.83 2.67 -20.40
C LYS A 17 17.50 3.42 -20.52
N ILE A 18 17.50 4.62 -21.12
CA ILE A 18 16.29 5.43 -21.30
C ILE A 18 15.26 4.70 -22.17
N LYS A 19 15.66 4.13 -23.30
CA LYS A 19 14.75 3.34 -24.16
C LYS A 19 14.12 2.17 -23.41
N ARG A 20 14.93 1.43 -22.65
CA ARG A 20 14.45 0.31 -21.83
C ARG A 20 13.50 0.79 -20.75
N GLN A 21 13.83 1.88 -20.05
CA GLN A 21 12.97 2.48 -19.02
C GLN A 21 11.62 2.90 -19.59
N ASN A 22 11.59 3.58 -20.75
CA ASN A 22 10.33 3.99 -21.38
C ASN A 22 9.45 2.79 -21.78
N GLU A 23 10.06 1.72 -22.29
CA GLU A 23 9.31 0.52 -22.65
C GLU A 23 8.82 -0.25 -21.41
N VAL A 24 9.63 -0.32 -20.35
CA VAL A 24 9.20 -0.84 -19.04
C VAL A 24 8.04 0.00 -18.48
N PHE A 25 8.08 1.32 -18.64
CA PHE A 25 7.00 2.20 -18.22
C PHE A 25 5.70 1.81 -18.92
N ARG A 26 5.72 1.76 -20.25
CA ARG A 26 4.57 1.40 -21.07
C ARG A 26 4.01 0.02 -20.71
N LEU A 27 4.87 -0.98 -20.59
CA LEU A 27 4.44 -2.35 -20.30
C LEU A 27 3.89 -2.51 -18.88
N HIS A 28 4.47 -1.82 -17.88
CA HIS A 28 4.06 -1.96 -16.48
C HIS A 28 2.88 -1.05 -16.11
N PHE A 29 2.96 0.23 -16.44
CA PHE A 29 1.99 1.24 -16.00
C PHE A 29 0.81 1.37 -16.98
N ASP A 30 1.04 1.33 -18.29
CA ASP A 30 -0.06 1.45 -19.26
C ASP A 30 -0.77 0.10 -19.50
N LEU A 31 0.00 -0.99 -19.57
CA LEU A 31 -0.52 -2.33 -19.92
C LEU A 31 -0.62 -3.30 -18.73
N GLY A 32 -0.14 -2.92 -17.55
CA GLY A 32 -0.35 -3.70 -16.31
C GLY A 32 0.43 -5.02 -16.22
N TYR A 33 1.49 -5.22 -17.03
CA TYR A 33 2.27 -6.46 -16.98
C TYR A 33 3.17 -6.54 -15.75
N SER A 34 3.34 -7.76 -15.23
CA SER A 34 4.24 -8.03 -14.10
C SER A 34 5.70 -7.93 -14.53
N ALA A 35 6.60 -7.62 -13.59
CA ALA A 35 8.04 -7.56 -13.87
C ALA A 35 8.61 -8.88 -14.45
N VAL A 36 8.03 -10.01 -14.03
CA VAL A 36 8.36 -11.33 -14.60
C VAL A 36 7.98 -11.37 -16.07
N LYS A 37 6.73 -10.98 -16.41
CA LYS A 37 6.26 -11.02 -17.79
C LYS A 37 7.02 -10.06 -18.70
N ILE A 38 7.36 -8.88 -18.19
CA ILE A 38 8.15 -7.87 -18.89
C ILE A 38 9.58 -8.38 -19.13
N SER A 39 10.17 -9.06 -18.15
CA SER A 39 11.52 -9.65 -18.27
C SER A 39 11.59 -10.68 -19.40
N GLU A 40 10.54 -11.50 -19.56
CA GLU A 40 10.38 -12.44 -20.67
C GLU A 40 10.22 -11.71 -22.01
N MET A 41 9.29 -10.75 -22.08
CA MET A 41 8.96 -10.03 -23.31
C MET A 41 10.13 -9.22 -23.87
N MET A 42 10.90 -8.59 -22.98
CA MET A 42 12.03 -7.73 -23.36
C MET A 42 13.37 -8.47 -23.38
N ASN A 43 13.42 -9.73 -22.93
CA ASN A 43 14.65 -10.50 -22.69
C ASN A 43 15.67 -9.74 -21.81
N VAL A 44 15.17 -9.10 -20.75
CA VAL A 44 15.95 -8.30 -19.78
C VAL A 44 15.90 -8.98 -18.41
N ASN A 45 16.96 -8.88 -17.61
CA ASN A 45 16.97 -9.44 -16.26
C ASN A 45 15.84 -8.82 -15.38
N ARG A 46 15.06 -9.67 -14.69
CA ARG A 46 13.98 -9.25 -13.80
C ARG A 46 14.39 -8.18 -12.79
N ASN A 47 15.59 -8.25 -12.20
CA ASN A 47 16.06 -7.25 -11.25
C ASN A 47 16.31 -5.89 -11.91
N THR A 48 16.71 -5.88 -13.19
CA THR A 48 16.83 -4.64 -13.98
C THR A 48 15.46 -4.04 -14.26
N VAL A 49 14.47 -4.87 -14.63
CA VAL A 49 13.07 -4.44 -14.79
C VAL A 49 12.52 -3.86 -13.48
N ASN A 50 12.72 -4.55 -12.35
CA ASN A 50 12.32 -4.06 -11.04
C ASN A 50 13.00 -2.73 -10.69
N GLY A 51 14.30 -2.58 -10.99
CA GLY A 51 15.02 -1.33 -10.80
C GLY A 51 14.46 -0.18 -11.64
N ASP A 52 14.05 -0.44 -12.88
CA ASP A 52 13.42 0.55 -13.75
C ASP A 52 11.99 0.89 -13.29
N ILE A 53 11.24 -0.09 -12.81
CA ILE A 53 9.93 0.14 -12.17
C ILE A 53 10.09 1.05 -10.94
N HIS A 54 11.06 0.75 -10.07
CA HIS A 54 11.35 1.59 -8.90
C HIS A 54 11.78 3.02 -9.29
N TYR A 55 12.58 3.16 -10.35
CA TYR A 55 12.95 4.47 -10.88
C TYR A 55 11.72 5.29 -11.29
N TRP A 56 10.77 4.68 -11.99
CA TRP A 56 9.54 5.35 -12.40
C TRP A 56 8.62 5.66 -11.24
N TYR A 57 8.46 4.77 -10.27
CA TYR A 57 7.77 5.10 -9.02
C TYR A 57 8.42 6.30 -8.32
N GLY A 58 9.75 6.43 -8.35
CA GLY A 58 10.45 7.59 -7.78
C GLY A 58 10.31 8.90 -8.57
N ILE A 59 9.99 8.84 -9.88
CA ILE A 59 9.63 10.03 -10.67
C ILE A 59 8.19 10.41 -10.39
N LEU A 60 7.27 9.44 -10.49
CA LEU A 60 5.85 9.63 -10.22
C LEU A 60 5.63 10.13 -8.80
N SER A 61 6.37 9.64 -7.82
CA SER A 61 6.28 10.12 -6.44
C SER A 61 6.66 11.59 -6.29
N LYS A 62 7.59 12.10 -7.09
CA LYS A 62 7.96 13.53 -7.11
C LYS A 62 6.91 14.39 -7.79
N GLU A 63 6.26 13.87 -8.83
CA GLU A 63 5.06 14.51 -9.40
C GLU A 63 3.88 14.47 -8.40
N TRP A 64 3.86 13.48 -7.51
CA TRP A 64 2.85 13.33 -6.47
C TRP A 64 3.16 14.11 -5.19
N GLU A 65 4.37 14.62 -4.98
CA GLU A 65 4.69 15.49 -3.83
C GLU A 65 3.84 16.77 -3.82
N SER A 66 3.32 17.20 -4.98
CA SER A 66 2.37 18.32 -5.08
C SER A 66 0.90 17.90 -4.95
N TYR A 67 0.60 16.59 -4.90
CA TYR A 67 -0.75 16.08 -4.74
C TYR A 67 -1.03 15.77 -3.28
N ASP A 68 -2.17 16.26 -2.80
CA ASP A 68 -2.78 15.73 -1.60
C ASP A 68 -3.13 14.25 -1.85
N ILE A 69 -2.31 13.36 -1.29
CA ILE A 69 -2.42 11.90 -1.46
C ILE A 69 -3.79 11.43 -0.96
N GLU A 70 -4.30 12.03 0.11
CA GLU A 70 -5.62 11.72 0.65
C GLU A 70 -6.71 12.14 -0.34
N ALA A 71 -6.62 13.36 -0.90
CA ALA A 71 -7.55 13.80 -1.94
C ALA A 71 -7.48 12.93 -3.20
N TRP A 72 -6.29 12.48 -3.60
CA TRP A 72 -6.13 11.57 -4.74
C TRP A 72 -6.76 10.20 -4.45
N HIS A 73 -6.51 9.63 -3.27
CA HIS A 73 -7.16 8.39 -2.83
C HIS A 73 -8.68 8.52 -2.82
N MET A 74 -9.21 9.58 -2.24
CA MET A 74 -10.65 9.87 -2.22
C MET A 74 -11.24 9.98 -3.63
N LYS A 75 -10.52 10.62 -4.55
CA LYS A 75 -10.92 10.71 -5.96
C LYS A 75 -10.99 9.35 -6.64
N GLN A 76 -10.06 8.43 -6.38
CA GLN A 76 -10.11 7.08 -6.95
C GLN A 76 -11.28 6.26 -6.39
N VAL A 77 -11.52 6.32 -5.08
CA VAL A 77 -12.67 5.68 -4.44
C VAL A 77 -13.97 6.22 -5.03
N HIS A 78 -14.11 7.55 -5.13
CA HIS A 78 -15.30 8.18 -5.68
C HIS A 78 -15.55 7.80 -7.16
N ARG A 79 -14.49 7.63 -7.95
CA ARG A 79 -14.60 7.17 -9.34
C ARG A 79 -15.14 5.74 -9.42
N LEU A 80 -14.67 4.84 -8.56
CA LEU A 80 -15.13 3.46 -8.48
C LEU A 80 -16.61 3.40 -8.03
N GLU A 81 -16.98 4.17 -7.00
CA GLU A 81 -18.38 4.30 -6.57
C GLU A 81 -19.28 4.83 -7.69
N SER A 82 -18.84 5.87 -8.40
CA SER A 82 -19.61 6.41 -9.54
C SER A 82 -19.77 5.41 -10.69
N GLN A 83 -18.79 4.52 -10.91
CA GLN A 83 -18.91 3.43 -11.87
C GLN A 83 -19.90 2.37 -11.38
N ARG A 84 -19.80 2.00 -10.10
CA ARG A 84 -20.70 1.06 -9.44
C ARG A 84 -22.16 1.53 -9.49
N THR A 85 -22.45 2.78 -9.15
CA THR A 85 -23.79 3.37 -9.22
C THR A 85 -24.38 3.29 -10.64
N ARG A 86 -23.58 3.59 -11.67
CA ARG A 86 -24.05 3.48 -13.06
C ARG A 86 -24.37 2.03 -13.44
N LEU A 87 -23.55 1.08 -13.01
CA LEU A 87 -23.81 -0.33 -13.25
C LEU A 87 -25.08 -0.81 -12.54
N PHE A 88 -25.36 -0.36 -11.32
CA PHE A 88 -26.64 -0.64 -10.66
C PHE A 88 -27.84 -0.11 -11.44
N GLN A 89 -27.76 1.13 -11.93
CA GLN A 89 -28.83 1.71 -12.76
C GLN A 89 -29.07 0.92 -14.05
N GLU A 90 -28.02 0.39 -14.67
CA GLU A 90 -28.14 -0.46 -15.86
C GLU A 90 -28.65 -1.86 -15.52
N LEU A 91 -28.29 -2.42 -14.35
CA LEU A 91 -28.78 -3.70 -13.86
C LEU A 91 -30.31 -3.69 -13.69
N GLU A 92 -30.86 -2.59 -13.16
CA GLU A 92 -32.31 -2.41 -12.97
C GLU A 92 -33.09 -2.39 -14.29
N LYS A 93 -32.51 -1.79 -15.34
CA LYS A 93 -33.15 -1.67 -16.66
C LYS A 93 -33.04 -2.93 -17.51
N THR A 94 -32.04 -3.77 -17.24
CA THR A 94 -31.73 -4.94 -18.06
C THR A 94 -32.72 -6.07 -17.78
N THR A 95 -33.32 -6.64 -18.83
CA THR A 95 -34.23 -7.80 -18.74
C THR A 95 -33.53 -9.12 -19.05
N GLU A 96 -32.43 -9.08 -19.83
CA GLU A 96 -31.68 -10.26 -20.23
C GLU A 96 -30.78 -10.79 -19.09
N THR A 97 -30.98 -12.06 -18.71
CA THR A 97 -30.28 -12.68 -17.58
C THR A 97 -28.76 -12.76 -17.75
N THR A 98 -28.28 -13.00 -18.97
CA THR A 98 -26.84 -13.09 -19.28
C THR A 98 -26.14 -11.76 -19.03
N VAL A 99 -26.76 -10.66 -19.46
CA VAL A 99 -26.27 -9.29 -19.28
C VAL A 99 -26.34 -8.90 -17.81
N LYS A 100 -27.41 -9.26 -17.09
CA LYS A 100 -27.50 -9.07 -15.63
C LYS A 100 -26.32 -9.71 -14.90
N LEU A 101 -26.04 -10.98 -15.15
CA LEU A 101 -24.93 -11.70 -14.52
C LEU A 101 -23.57 -11.05 -14.84
N SER A 102 -23.40 -10.51 -16.05
CA SER A 102 -22.19 -9.77 -16.44
C SER A 102 -22.04 -8.48 -15.64
N ILE A 103 -23.12 -7.70 -15.50
CA ILE A 103 -23.15 -6.46 -14.71
C ILE A 103 -22.90 -6.74 -13.23
N GLU A 104 -23.53 -7.76 -12.65
CA GLU A 104 -23.31 -8.18 -11.26
C GLU A 104 -21.86 -8.56 -11.00
N ARG A 105 -21.23 -9.28 -11.93
CA ARG A 105 -19.80 -9.61 -11.84
C ARG A 105 -18.92 -8.36 -11.88
N MET A 106 -19.22 -7.40 -12.75
CA MET A 106 -18.49 -6.13 -12.81
C MET A 106 -18.62 -5.32 -11.52
N ILE A 107 -19.81 -5.31 -10.90
CA ILE A 107 -20.05 -4.68 -9.59
C ILE A 107 -19.20 -5.37 -8.52
N LEU A 108 -19.22 -6.70 -8.46
CA LEU A 108 -18.43 -7.46 -7.51
C LEU A 108 -16.92 -7.18 -7.66
N ASP A 109 -16.42 -7.09 -8.89
CA ASP A 109 -15.02 -6.75 -9.15
C ASP A 109 -14.66 -5.33 -8.65
N ILE A 110 -15.58 -4.37 -8.74
CA ILE A 110 -15.39 -3.02 -8.17
C ILE A 110 -15.35 -3.10 -6.64
N ASP A 111 -16.29 -3.81 -6.02
CA ASP A 111 -16.39 -3.96 -4.56
C ASP A 111 -15.13 -4.62 -3.97
N ILE A 112 -14.60 -5.65 -4.64
CA ILE A 112 -13.34 -6.30 -4.28
C ILE A 112 -12.17 -5.32 -4.40
N LYS A 113 -12.11 -4.51 -5.47
CA LYS A 113 -11.03 -3.51 -5.65
C LYS A 113 -11.07 -2.44 -4.56
N MET A 114 -12.26 -1.92 -4.25
CA MET A 114 -12.46 -0.94 -3.19
C MET A 114 -12.06 -1.50 -1.82
N THR A 115 -12.51 -2.71 -1.50
CA THR A 115 -12.16 -3.40 -0.25
C THR A 115 -10.65 -3.59 -0.14
N ASN A 116 -10.01 -4.10 -1.19
CA ASN A 116 -8.55 -4.29 -1.21
C ASN A 116 -7.79 -2.98 -1.05
N PHE A 117 -8.30 -1.89 -1.61
CA PHE A 117 -7.69 -0.57 -1.49
C PHE A 117 -7.74 -0.04 -0.06
N VAL A 118 -8.91 -0.15 0.59
CA VAL A 118 -9.08 0.22 2.01
C VAL A 118 -8.20 -0.66 2.91
N SER A 119 -8.25 -1.98 2.75
CA SER A 119 -7.46 -2.91 3.56
C SER A 119 -5.96 -2.65 3.45
N LYS A 120 -5.44 -2.39 2.24
CA LYS A 120 -4.02 -2.04 2.06
C LYS A 120 -3.66 -0.70 2.71
N SER A 121 -4.55 0.28 2.64
CA SER A 121 -4.33 1.60 3.25
C SER A 121 -4.24 1.48 4.77
N VAL A 122 -5.20 0.78 5.40
CA VAL A 122 -5.21 0.51 6.84
C VAL A 122 -3.96 -0.27 7.26
N TYR A 123 -3.65 -1.37 6.55
CA TYR A 123 -2.46 -2.17 6.84
C TYR A 123 -1.16 -1.36 6.76
N THR A 124 -1.05 -0.48 5.76
CA THR A 124 0.13 0.39 5.59
C THR A 124 0.23 1.41 6.72
N GLN A 125 -0.89 1.99 7.14
CA GLN A 125 -0.93 2.93 8.27
C GLN A 125 -0.54 2.24 9.58
N ASP A 126 -1.10 1.06 9.86
CA ASP A 126 -0.76 0.25 11.03
C ASP A 126 0.73 -0.12 11.02
N TRP A 127 1.23 -0.63 9.89
CA TRP A 127 2.64 -0.97 9.75
C TRP A 127 3.57 0.24 9.97
N LEU A 128 3.23 1.41 9.42
CA LEU A 128 3.99 2.65 9.62
C LEU A 128 3.97 3.10 11.09
N ARG A 129 2.80 3.00 11.75
CA ARG A 129 2.66 3.31 13.18
C ARG A 129 3.55 2.40 14.02
N ASP A 130 3.45 1.09 13.83
CA ASP A 130 4.20 0.09 14.60
C ASP A 130 5.71 0.27 14.40
N ARG A 131 6.13 0.52 13.15
CA ARG A 131 7.53 0.79 12.80
C ARG A 131 8.05 2.06 13.48
N SER A 132 7.23 3.11 13.51
CA SER A 132 7.57 4.39 14.13
C SER A 132 7.69 4.27 15.64
N VAL A 133 6.73 3.59 16.30
CA VAL A 133 6.78 3.31 17.73
C VAL A 133 8.02 2.49 18.09
N ALA A 134 8.31 1.44 17.33
CA ALA A 134 9.50 0.61 17.55
C ALA A 134 10.80 1.41 17.41
N TRP A 135 10.89 2.27 16.39
CA TRP A 135 12.05 3.11 16.15
C TRP A 135 12.26 4.14 17.27
N ILE A 136 11.21 4.85 17.68
CA ILE A 136 11.28 5.85 18.74
C ILE A 136 11.64 5.19 20.08
N ASN A 137 11.05 4.03 20.40
CA ASN A 137 11.39 3.31 21.62
C ASN A 137 12.83 2.80 21.64
N LYS A 138 13.35 2.35 20.48
CA LYS A 138 14.76 1.97 20.34
C LYS A 138 15.66 3.18 20.59
N TRP A 139 15.39 4.30 19.92
CA TRP A 139 16.14 5.54 20.12
C TRP A 139 16.10 6.02 21.58
N ALA A 140 14.93 5.99 22.22
CA ALA A 140 14.78 6.39 23.61
C ALA A 140 15.56 5.49 24.58
N LYS A 141 15.69 4.19 24.29
CA LYS A 141 16.53 3.27 25.05
C LYS A 141 18.02 3.59 24.88
N GLU A 142 18.46 3.83 23.65
CA GLU A 142 19.87 4.16 23.33
C GLU A 142 20.31 5.49 23.97
N ASN A 143 19.38 6.42 24.18
CA ASN A 143 19.66 7.73 24.76
C ASN A 143 19.30 7.84 26.26
N ASN A 144 19.08 6.72 26.96
CA ASN A 144 18.67 6.70 28.37
C ASN A 144 17.45 7.59 28.71
N SER A 145 16.59 7.84 27.73
CA SER A 145 15.34 8.56 27.93
C SER A 145 14.36 7.68 28.70
N LYS A 146 13.58 8.28 29.61
CA LYS A 146 12.52 7.61 30.37
C LYS A 146 11.21 7.48 29.58
N TYR A 147 11.07 8.22 28.47
CA TYR A 147 9.87 8.21 27.65
C TYR A 147 9.76 6.93 26.82
N ARG A 148 8.58 6.31 26.79
CA ARG A 148 8.25 5.18 25.92
C ARG A 148 6.89 5.43 25.28
N LEU A 149 6.80 5.20 23.98
CA LEU A 149 5.53 5.17 23.27
C LEU A 149 4.90 3.80 23.45
N LEU A 150 3.65 3.78 23.87
CA LEU A 150 2.81 2.59 23.83
C LEU A 150 2.20 2.49 22.44
N ASP A 151 2.27 1.30 21.86
CA ASP A 151 1.43 0.97 20.73
C ASP A 151 -0.04 1.05 21.20
N ALA A 152 -0.89 1.72 20.43
CA ALA A 152 -2.31 1.85 20.72
C ALA A 152 -2.96 0.48 20.89
N ASN A 153 -2.57 -0.53 20.09
CA ASN A 153 -3.12 -1.88 20.22
C ASN A 153 -2.70 -2.55 21.54
N ALA A 154 -1.48 -2.29 22.02
CA ALA A 154 -1.02 -2.78 23.32
C ALA A 154 -1.73 -2.09 24.49
N ALA A 155 -2.29 -0.89 24.30
CA ALA A 155 -3.12 -0.22 25.30
C ALA A 155 -4.52 -0.85 25.42
N TRP A 156 -5.06 -1.40 24.33
CA TRP A 156 -6.38 -2.06 24.30
C TRP A 156 -6.33 -3.55 24.63
N TYR A 157 -5.22 -4.22 24.29
CA TYR A 157 -5.01 -5.64 24.55
C TYR A 157 -3.81 -5.83 25.47
N THR A 158 -4.02 -5.68 26.78
CA THR A 158 -3.03 -6.11 27.76
C THR A 158 -3.16 -7.63 27.95
N SER A 159 -2.06 -8.37 27.87
CA SER A 159 -2.10 -9.80 28.23
C SER A 159 -2.58 -9.96 29.68
N GLU A 160 -3.19 -11.10 30.02
CA GLU A 160 -3.62 -11.36 31.41
C GLU A 160 -2.46 -11.20 32.39
N GLU A 161 -1.25 -11.64 32.03
CA GLU A 161 -0.05 -11.46 32.85
C GLU A 161 0.31 -9.98 33.11
N ILE A 162 0.21 -9.12 32.09
CA ILE A 162 0.50 -7.69 32.24
C ILE A 162 -0.60 -7.04 33.09
N THR A 163 -1.85 -7.44 32.87
CA THR A 163 -3.00 -7.01 33.66
C THR A 163 -2.82 -7.38 35.14
N GLU A 164 -2.36 -8.59 35.41
CA GLU A 164 -2.11 -9.10 36.75
C GLU A 164 -0.92 -8.40 37.42
N LYS A 165 0.15 -8.11 36.67
CA LYS A 165 1.28 -7.31 37.16
C LYS A 165 0.86 -5.87 37.49
N VAL A 166 0.05 -5.24 36.63
CA VAL A 166 -0.49 -3.89 36.89
C VAL A 166 -1.40 -3.89 38.11
N ARG A 167 -2.28 -4.90 38.27
CA ARG A 167 -3.12 -5.06 39.48
C ARG A 167 -2.29 -5.20 40.75
N LYS A 168 -1.24 -6.03 40.72
CA LYS A 168 -0.31 -6.17 41.87
C LYS A 168 0.38 -4.85 42.20
N LEU A 169 0.83 -4.10 41.20
CA LEU A 169 1.46 -2.79 41.42
C LEU A 169 0.49 -1.73 41.99
N ILE A 170 -0.79 -1.79 41.64
CA ILE A 170 -1.85 -0.94 42.22
C ILE A 170 -2.17 -1.37 43.65
N HIS A 171 -2.26 -2.67 43.92
CA HIS A 171 -2.55 -3.22 45.25
C HIS A 171 -1.41 -2.99 46.25
N ASP A 172 -0.17 -3.07 45.79
CA ASP A 172 1.04 -2.84 46.60
C ASP A 172 1.33 -1.33 46.85
N GLY A 173 0.40 -0.43 46.45
CA GLY A 173 0.49 1.01 46.70
C GLY A 173 1.61 1.73 45.94
N LYS A 174 2.25 1.08 44.95
CA LYS A 174 3.37 1.67 44.19
C LYS A 174 2.91 2.59 43.05
N ILE A 175 1.62 2.59 42.73
CA ILE A 175 0.98 3.53 41.81
C ILE A 175 -0.03 4.33 42.64
N GLU A 176 0.35 5.50 43.13
CA GLU A 176 -0.61 6.43 43.73
C GLU A 176 -1.68 6.77 42.71
N LYS A 177 -2.95 6.59 43.07
CA LYS A 177 -4.10 7.14 42.33
C LYS A 177 -4.03 8.66 42.33
N ARG A 178 -3.24 9.25 41.43
CA ARG A 178 -3.37 10.67 41.09
C ARG A 178 -4.55 10.83 40.15
N GLY A 179 -5.72 11.06 40.74
CA GLY A 179 -6.94 11.38 39.99
C GLY A 179 -8.22 11.05 40.76
N LYS A 180 -8.51 11.82 41.82
CA LYS A 180 -9.89 12.23 42.10
C LYS A 180 -10.02 13.65 41.55
N ILE A 181 -10.85 13.83 40.54
CA ILE A 181 -11.55 15.09 40.29
C ILE A 181 -12.89 14.94 40.99
#